data_AF-W9CR87-F1
#
_entry.id   AF-W9CR87-F1
#
_cell.length_a   1.000
_cell.length_b   1.000
_cell.length_c   1.000
_cell.angle_alpha   90.00
_cell.angle_beta   90.00
_cell.angle_gamma   90.00
#
_symmetry.space_group_name_H-M   'P 1'
#
loop_
_entity.id
_entity.type
_entity.pdbx_description
1 polymer ?
#
loop_
_entity_poly.entity_id
_entity_poly.type
_entity_poly.pdbx_seq_one_letter_code
_entity_poly.pdbx_strand_id
1 'polypeptide(L)'
;MECVKTLATGLKEMIVGTVPAANLTDTPAAIIKLIDSLARTDLPTSPPSVYIDLEGIDIGRQGSISILQVYILPSKETFLVDVHTLGKQAFCTPNTSGLTLQTILESELIPKVIFDVRSDSDALYSHFGVKLGGAIDLQLMELATRSHSRKFVNGLAKCMDRDLVQTSEEFRVRGAIKQRGKELFATEKGGRCEVFNDRPLDPAIVDYCTQDVELMPKLWEIYNAKLSTLHTGWATKIQEETRARILRSQSPAYNGQGQQMARAPSGFSSIA
;
A
#
# COMPACT_ATOMS: atom_id res chain seq x y z
N MET A 1 33.21 -7.15 40.28
CA MET A 1 32.68 -7.99 39.17
C MET A 1 31.16 -8.11 39.32
N GLU A 2 30.49 -6.96 39.42
CA GLU A 2 29.09 -6.89 39.87
C GLU A 2 28.34 -5.68 39.27
N CYS A 3 28.86 -5.13 38.16
CA CYS A 3 28.24 -4.00 37.45
C CYS A 3 27.79 -4.37 36.02
N VAL A 4 28.13 -5.58 35.54
CA VAL A 4 27.77 -6.05 34.19
C VAL A 4 26.52 -6.94 34.20
N LYS A 5 26.19 -7.57 35.34
CA LYS A 5 24.99 -8.43 35.46
C LYS A 5 23.69 -7.65 35.63
N THR A 6 23.74 -6.39 36.09
CA THR A 6 22.54 -5.56 36.30
C THR A 6 22.02 -4.92 35.01
N LEU A 7 22.89 -4.70 34.01
CA LEU A 7 22.50 -4.22 32.67
C LEU A 7 21.83 -5.30 31.82
N ALA A 8 22.12 -6.58 32.08
CA ALA A 8 21.52 -7.70 31.35
C ALA A 8 20.06 -7.97 31.75
N THR A 9 19.63 -7.50 32.93
CA THR A 9 18.26 -7.71 33.43
C THR A 9 17.30 -6.59 33.01
N GLY A 10 17.82 -5.39 32.68
CA GLY A 10 17.02 -4.24 32.26
C GLY A 10 16.62 -4.20 30.78
N LEU A 11 17.08 -5.16 29.97
CA LEU A 11 16.80 -5.25 28.52
C LEU A 11 15.67 -6.25 28.18
N LYS A 12 15.04 -6.87 29.17
CA LYS A 12 13.99 -7.89 28.96
C LYS A 12 12.55 -7.41 29.08
N GLU A 13 12.31 -6.13 29.36
CA GLU A 13 10.94 -5.58 29.40
C GLU A 13 10.84 -4.20 28.72
N MET A 14 11.56 -4.01 27.60
CA MET A 14 11.06 -3.05 26.63
C MET A 14 9.93 -3.75 25.91
N ILE A 15 8.71 -3.49 26.40
CA ILE A 15 7.45 -3.80 25.73
C ILE A 15 7.59 -3.18 24.34
N VAL A 16 8.05 -3.99 23.38
CA VAL A 16 7.63 -3.88 21.99
C VAL A 16 6.13 -3.96 22.13
N GLY A 17 5.46 -2.81 22.02
CA GLY A 17 4.01 -2.79 21.95
C GLY A 17 3.68 -3.80 20.87
N THR A 18 3.11 -4.94 21.27
CA THR A 18 2.64 -5.93 20.34
C THR A 18 1.59 -5.21 19.52
N VAL A 19 2.00 -4.76 18.34
CA VAL A 19 1.10 -4.45 17.26
C VAL A 19 0.17 -5.66 17.20
N PRO A 20 -1.17 -5.49 17.24
CA PRO A 20 -2.07 -6.63 17.13
C PRO A 20 -1.59 -7.44 15.93
N ALA A 21 -1.33 -8.74 16.12
CA ALA A 21 -1.00 -9.61 15.01
C ALA A 21 -2.06 -9.34 13.94
N ALA A 22 -1.65 -8.78 12.79
CA ALA A 22 -2.59 -8.43 11.76
C ALA A 22 -3.25 -9.74 11.33
N ASN A 23 -4.48 -9.95 11.80
CA ASN A 23 -5.18 -11.19 11.54
C ASN A 23 -5.55 -11.19 10.07
N LEU A 24 -5.13 -12.26 9.39
CA LEU A 24 -5.48 -12.51 8.02
C LEU A 24 -7.01 -12.48 7.88
N THR A 25 -7.51 -11.73 6.90
CA THR A 25 -8.92 -11.63 6.55
C THR A 25 -9.20 -12.68 5.48
N ASP A 26 -9.42 -13.92 5.94
CA ASP A 26 -9.48 -15.15 5.12
C ASP A 26 -10.84 -15.87 5.17
N THR A 27 -11.84 -15.25 5.79
CA THR A 27 -13.22 -15.77 5.86
C THR A 27 -14.23 -14.75 5.35
N PRO A 28 -15.39 -15.20 4.81
CA PRO A 28 -16.49 -14.30 4.44
C PRO A 28 -16.93 -13.37 5.58
N ALA A 29 -16.96 -13.87 6.83
CA ALA A 29 -17.31 -13.06 7.99
C ALA A 29 -16.30 -11.92 8.25
N ALA A 30 -15.00 -12.20 8.07
CA ALA A 30 -13.98 -11.18 8.19
C ALA A 30 -14.04 -10.15 7.03
N ILE A 31 -14.37 -10.58 5.81
CA ILE A 31 -14.62 -9.68 4.68
C ILE A 31 -15.81 -8.77 4.95
N ILE A 32 -16.91 -9.30 5.50
CA ILE A 32 -18.07 -8.49 5.90
C ILE A 32 -17.67 -7.44 6.93
N LYS A 33 -16.89 -7.81 7.96
CA LYS A 33 -16.35 -6.85 8.94
C LYS A 33 -15.53 -5.74 8.27
N LEU A 34 -14.65 -6.09 7.32
CA LEU A 34 -13.88 -5.09 6.57
C LEU A 34 -14.79 -4.14 5.78
N ILE A 35 -15.79 -4.67 5.07
CA ILE A 35 -16.74 -3.86 4.30
C ILE A 35 -17.51 -2.91 5.23
N ASP A 36 -17.98 -3.40 6.38
CA ASP A 36 -18.70 -2.58 7.35
C ASP A 36 -17.81 -1.48 7.93
N SER A 37 -16.53 -1.76 8.19
CA SER A 37 -15.55 -0.75 8.60
C SER A 37 -15.33 0.31 7.52
N LEU A 38 -15.28 -0.06 6.23
CA LEU A 38 -15.07 0.85 5.09
C LEU A 38 -16.33 1.63 4.69
N ALA A 39 -17.52 1.09 4.93
CA ALA A 39 -18.81 1.68 4.53
C ALA A 39 -19.38 2.68 5.57
N ARG A 40 -18.65 2.91 6.65
CA ARG A 40 -18.99 3.89 7.69
C ARG A 40 -19.14 5.29 7.11
N THR A 41 -20.28 5.93 7.39
CA THR A 41 -20.60 7.29 6.90
C THR A 41 -19.77 8.38 7.58
N ASP A 42 -19.15 8.09 8.72
CA ASP A 42 -18.33 9.00 9.48
C ASP A 42 -16.83 8.89 9.16
N LEU A 43 -16.44 8.08 8.17
CA LEU A 43 -15.06 8.05 7.67
C LEU A 43 -14.71 9.32 6.88
N PRO A 44 -13.67 10.07 7.28
CA PRO A 44 -13.20 11.21 6.51
C PRO A 44 -12.75 10.84 5.09
N THR A 45 -13.13 11.69 4.14
CA THR A 45 -12.61 11.65 2.76
C THR A 45 -11.46 12.65 2.55
N SER A 46 -11.26 13.57 3.50
CA SER A 46 -10.14 14.51 3.55
C SER A 46 -9.79 14.86 5.01
N PRO A 47 -8.61 14.46 5.51
CA PRO A 47 -7.64 13.54 4.87
C PRO A 47 -8.30 12.18 4.54
N PRO A 48 -7.80 11.45 3.53
CA PRO A 48 -8.37 10.17 3.16
C PRO A 48 -8.18 9.14 4.26
N SER A 49 -9.20 8.31 4.47
CA SER A 49 -9.21 7.25 5.48
C SER A 49 -8.60 5.93 5.02
N VAL A 50 -8.57 5.64 3.73
CA VAL A 50 -8.28 4.29 3.21
C VAL A 50 -6.96 4.28 2.47
N TYR A 51 -6.05 3.39 2.88
CA TYR A 51 -4.74 3.18 2.26
C TYR A 51 -4.62 1.72 1.90
N ILE A 52 -4.29 1.42 0.65
CA ILE A 52 -4.20 0.04 0.17
C ILE A 52 -2.92 -0.19 -0.62
N ASP A 53 -2.52 -1.45 -0.65
CA ASP A 53 -1.43 -1.98 -1.46
C ASP A 53 -1.76 -3.43 -1.84
N LEU A 54 -1.00 -4.02 -2.76
CA LEU A 54 -1.14 -5.42 -3.14
C LEU A 54 0.21 -6.15 -3.08
N GLU A 55 0.19 -7.39 -2.62
CA GLU A 55 1.34 -8.29 -2.72
C GLU A 55 0.97 -9.63 -3.34
N GLY A 56 1.93 -10.25 -4.02
CA GLY A 56 1.76 -11.53 -4.69
C GLY A 56 2.86 -11.86 -5.69
N ILE A 57 2.55 -12.75 -6.63
CA ILE A 57 3.50 -13.23 -7.64
C ILE A 57 3.36 -12.36 -8.89
N ASP A 58 4.43 -11.67 -9.28
CA ASP A 58 4.49 -10.84 -10.50
C ASP A 58 3.24 -9.97 -10.70
N ILE A 59 2.92 -9.15 -9.69
CA ILE A 59 1.66 -8.37 -9.63
C ILE A 59 1.37 -7.65 -10.95
N GLY A 60 0.20 -7.98 -11.50
CA GLY A 60 -0.29 -7.57 -12.81
C GLY A 60 -1.11 -8.70 -13.44
N ARG A 61 -1.52 -8.54 -14.71
CA ARG A 61 -2.36 -9.51 -15.43
C ARG A 61 -1.74 -10.89 -15.66
N GLN A 62 -0.41 -10.98 -15.65
CA GLN A 62 0.31 -12.23 -15.90
C GLN A 62 0.63 -12.99 -14.61
N GLY A 63 0.54 -12.33 -13.47
CA GLY A 63 0.80 -12.90 -12.15
C GLY A 63 -0.48 -13.19 -11.38
N SER A 64 -0.45 -13.00 -10.07
CA SER A 64 -1.60 -13.20 -9.20
C SER A 64 -1.55 -12.29 -7.96
N ILE A 65 -2.71 -11.91 -7.46
CA ILE A 65 -2.83 -11.24 -6.16
C ILE A 65 -2.89 -12.30 -5.06
N SER A 66 -2.02 -12.18 -4.06
CA SER A 66 -2.00 -13.05 -2.90
C SER A 66 -2.64 -12.38 -1.68
N ILE A 67 -2.30 -11.11 -1.47
CA ILE A 67 -2.74 -10.30 -0.34
C ILE A 67 -3.16 -8.91 -0.85
N LEU A 68 -4.31 -8.43 -0.38
CA LEU A 68 -4.68 -7.01 -0.47
C LEU A 68 -4.57 -6.41 0.94
N GLN A 69 -3.69 -5.43 1.12
CA GLN A 69 -3.57 -4.71 2.39
C GLN A 69 -4.56 -3.56 2.41
N VAL A 70 -5.29 -3.39 3.52
CA VAL A 70 -6.20 -2.27 3.73
C VAL A 70 -5.98 -1.68 5.11
N TYR A 71 -5.47 -0.45 5.17
CA TYR A 71 -5.33 0.32 6.39
C TYR A 71 -6.40 1.41 6.46
N ILE A 72 -7.05 1.52 7.62
CA ILE A 72 -8.19 2.43 7.84
C ILE A 72 -7.86 3.43 8.96
N LEU A 73 -7.93 4.71 8.65
CA LEU A 73 -7.96 5.82 9.61
C LEU A 73 -9.40 6.30 9.85
N PRO A 74 -9.74 6.77 11.07
CA PRO A 74 -8.88 6.97 12.23
C PRO A 74 -8.74 5.73 13.14
N SER A 75 -9.39 4.60 12.82
CA SER A 75 -9.38 3.40 13.68
C SER A 75 -8.00 2.75 13.83
N LYS A 76 -7.09 3.00 12.88
CA LYS A 76 -5.76 2.39 12.79
C LYS A 76 -5.83 0.86 12.70
N GLU A 77 -6.86 0.35 12.03
CA GLU A 77 -7.00 -1.07 11.76
C GLU A 77 -6.37 -1.42 10.41
N THR A 78 -5.52 -2.45 10.41
CA THR A 78 -4.94 -3.06 9.21
C THR A 78 -5.61 -4.41 8.95
N PHE A 79 -6.13 -4.60 7.74
CA PHE A 79 -6.67 -5.86 7.25
C PHE A 79 -5.75 -6.39 6.15
N LEU A 80 -5.32 -7.64 6.29
CA LEU A 80 -4.60 -8.37 5.23
C LEU A 80 -5.60 -9.33 4.59
N VAL A 81 -6.20 -8.94 3.46
CA VAL A 81 -7.20 -9.76 2.76
C VAL A 81 -6.50 -10.90 2.04
N ASP A 82 -6.85 -12.14 2.40
CA ASP A 82 -6.30 -13.35 1.78
C ASP A 82 -6.98 -13.62 0.42
N VAL A 83 -6.55 -12.87 -0.59
CA VAL A 83 -7.06 -13.01 -1.96
C VAL A 83 -6.68 -14.37 -2.54
N HIS A 84 -5.54 -14.94 -2.15
CA HIS A 84 -5.10 -16.27 -2.59
C HIS A 84 -6.13 -17.36 -2.21
N THR A 85 -6.53 -17.41 -0.94
CA THR A 85 -7.46 -18.42 -0.43
C THR A 85 -8.90 -18.12 -0.82
N LEU A 86 -9.34 -16.86 -0.72
CA LEU A 86 -10.72 -16.48 -0.96
C LEU A 86 -11.06 -16.36 -2.46
N GLY A 87 -10.07 -16.08 -3.31
CA GLY A 87 -10.26 -15.81 -4.73
C GLY A 87 -11.35 -14.75 -4.96
N LYS A 88 -12.35 -15.09 -5.79
CA LYS A 88 -13.47 -14.18 -6.10
C LYS A 88 -14.28 -13.78 -4.86
N GLN A 89 -14.34 -14.63 -3.83
CA GLN A 89 -15.11 -14.34 -2.61
C GLN A 89 -14.56 -13.13 -1.85
N ALA A 90 -13.26 -12.84 -1.97
CA ALA A 90 -12.68 -11.62 -1.38
C ALA A 90 -13.40 -10.35 -1.87
N PHE A 91 -13.84 -10.36 -3.13
CA PHE A 91 -14.40 -9.18 -3.80
C PHE A 91 -15.92 -9.22 -3.93
N CYS A 92 -16.54 -10.40 -4.00
CA CYS A 92 -17.98 -10.54 -4.25
C CYS A 92 -18.82 -10.93 -3.03
N THR A 93 -18.23 -11.14 -1.84
CA THR A 93 -19.00 -11.41 -0.62
C THR A 93 -19.78 -10.16 -0.21
N PRO A 94 -21.13 -10.20 -0.13
CA PRO A 94 -21.91 -9.05 0.27
C PRO A 94 -22.02 -8.94 1.79
N ASN A 95 -22.03 -7.71 2.31
CA ASN A 95 -22.52 -7.43 3.66
C ASN A 95 -24.07 -7.39 3.69
N THR A 96 -24.64 -7.09 4.85
CA THR A 96 -26.09 -7.03 5.07
C THR A 96 -26.80 -5.99 4.19
N SER A 97 -26.09 -4.95 3.76
CA SER A 97 -26.58 -3.88 2.87
C SER A 97 -26.36 -4.19 1.38
N GLY A 98 -25.80 -5.36 1.04
CA GLY A 98 -25.47 -5.75 -0.33
C GLY A 98 -24.19 -5.11 -0.88
N LEU A 99 -23.42 -4.38 -0.05
CA LEU A 99 -22.11 -3.85 -0.45
C LEU A 99 -21.09 -4.98 -0.47
N THR A 100 -20.18 -4.90 -1.42
CA THR A 100 -19.06 -5.82 -1.57
C THR A 100 -17.74 -5.05 -1.56
N LEU A 101 -16.62 -5.72 -1.29
CA LEU A 101 -15.31 -5.09 -1.36
C LEU A 101 -15.03 -4.55 -2.78
N GLN A 102 -15.50 -5.24 -3.82
CA GLN A 102 -15.47 -4.73 -5.19
C GLN A 102 -16.16 -3.36 -5.30
N THR A 103 -17.41 -3.23 -4.86
CA THR A 103 -18.15 -1.95 -4.98
C THR A 103 -17.49 -0.81 -4.21
N ILE A 104 -16.80 -1.10 -3.10
CA ILE A 104 -16.03 -0.11 -2.33
C ILE A 104 -14.76 0.33 -3.10
N LEU A 105 -14.02 -0.62 -3.66
CA LEU A 105 -12.83 -0.33 -4.47
C LEU A 105 -13.17 0.43 -5.75
N GLU A 106 -14.33 0.18 -6.36
CA GLU A 106 -14.82 0.87 -7.56
C GLU A 106 -15.42 2.26 -7.29
N SER A 107 -15.74 2.59 -6.03
CA SER A 107 -16.39 3.85 -5.68
C SER A 107 -15.46 5.07 -5.83
N GLU A 108 -15.86 6.04 -6.65
CA GLU A 108 -15.21 7.37 -6.72
C GLU A 108 -15.42 8.23 -5.46
N LEU A 109 -16.42 7.89 -4.64
CA LEU A 109 -16.76 8.65 -3.42
C LEU A 109 -15.92 8.26 -2.20
N ILE A 110 -15.25 7.11 -2.27
CA ILE A 110 -14.34 6.62 -1.23
C ILE A 110 -12.93 6.81 -1.78
N PRO A 111 -12.14 7.78 -1.29
CA PRO A 111 -10.76 7.95 -1.71
C PRO A 111 -9.89 6.82 -1.16
N LYS A 112 -9.09 6.19 -2.03
CA LYS A 112 -8.08 5.20 -1.64
C LYS A 112 -6.71 5.72 -2.01
N VAL A 113 -5.81 5.84 -1.03
CA VAL A 113 -4.41 6.16 -1.28
C VAL A 113 -3.67 4.88 -1.64
N ILE A 114 -2.93 4.93 -2.75
CA ILE A 114 -2.16 3.80 -3.28
C ILE A 114 -0.81 4.34 -3.72
N PHE A 115 0.27 3.60 -3.49
CA PHE A 115 1.57 3.98 -4.03
C PHE A 115 1.79 3.32 -5.39
N ASP A 116 1.79 4.09 -6.47
CA ASP A 116 1.99 3.57 -7.84
C ASP A 116 0.89 2.61 -8.32
N VAL A 117 -0.28 3.15 -8.66
CA VAL A 117 -1.52 2.40 -8.94
C VAL A 117 -1.48 1.43 -10.14
N ARG A 118 -0.39 1.44 -10.93
CA ARG A 118 -0.36 0.84 -12.28
C ARG A 118 -0.51 -0.69 -12.23
N SER A 119 0.36 -1.37 -11.50
CA SER A 119 0.32 -2.84 -11.40
C SER A 119 -0.89 -3.31 -10.62
N ASP A 120 -1.26 -2.58 -9.57
CA ASP A 120 -2.40 -2.94 -8.71
C ASP A 120 -3.71 -2.88 -9.48
N SER A 121 -3.92 -1.81 -10.24
CA SER A 121 -5.10 -1.67 -11.08
C SER A 121 -5.14 -2.71 -12.19
N ASP A 122 -4.00 -3.06 -12.80
CA ASP A 122 -3.94 -4.13 -13.82
C ASP A 122 -4.33 -5.48 -13.21
N ALA A 123 -3.80 -5.81 -12.03
CA ALA A 123 -4.09 -7.07 -11.34
C ALA A 123 -5.56 -7.16 -10.91
N LEU A 124 -6.08 -6.12 -10.25
CA LEU A 124 -7.47 -6.06 -9.80
C LEU A 124 -8.47 -6.20 -10.96
N TYR A 125 -8.21 -5.51 -12.07
CA TYR A 125 -9.07 -5.57 -13.23
C TYR A 125 -8.97 -6.89 -13.98
N SER A 126 -7.76 -7.35 -14.28
CA SER A 126 -7.56 -8.52 -15.14
C SER A 126 -7.99 -9.83 -14.48
N HIS A 127 -7.80 -9.96 -13.16
CA HIS A 127 -8.14 -11.18 -12.43
C HIS A 127 -9.56 -11.20 -11.86
N PHE A 128 -10.06 -10.03 -11.44
CA PHE A 128 -11.31 -9.94 -10.68
C PHE A 128 -12.34 -8.97 -11.28
N GLY A 129 -12.00 -8.28 -12.37
CA GLY A 129 -12.90 -7.33 -13.03
C GLY A 129 -13.14 -6.04 -12.23
N VAL A 130 -12.34 -5.79 -11.18
CA VAL A 130 -12.49 -4.62 -10.30
C VAL A 130 -12.00 -3.37 -11.03
N LYS A 131 -12.90 -2.43 -11.28
CA LYS A 131 -12.60 -1.14 -11.92
C LYS A 131 -12.26 -0.08 -10.87
N LEU A 132 -11.03 -0.12 -10.39
CA LEU A 132 -10.56 0.77 -9.32
C LEU A 132 -10.94 2.25 -9.58
N GLY A 133 -11.71 2.82 -8.65
CA GLY A 133 -12.15 4.22 -8.69
C GLY A 133 -11.61 5.01 -7.49
N GLY A 134 -11.67 6.34 -7.51
CA GLY A 134 -11.32 7.18 -6.36
C GLY A 134 -9.86 7.04 -5.86
N ALA A 135 -8.94 6.55 -6.70
CA ALA A 135 -7.55 6.36 -6.30
C ALA A 135 -6.79 7.69 -6.20
N ILE A 136 -5.91 7.79 -5.21
CA ILE A 136 -4.93 8.87 -5.03
C ILE A 136 -3.53 8.23 -5.12
N ASP A 137 -2.81 8.51 -6.21
CA ASP A 137 -1.47 7.95 -6.44
C ASP A 137 -0.40 8.74 -5.67
N LEU A 138 0.06 8.16 -4.57
CA LEU A 138 1.03 8.77 -3.65
C LEU A 138 2.42 8.96 -4.29
N GLN A 139 2.78 8.13 -5.27
CA GLN A 139 4.03 8.28 -6.02
C GLN A 139 4.01 9.54 -6.89
N LEU A 140 2.85 9.88 -7.47
CA LEU A 140 2.69 11.12 -8.23
C LEU A 140 2.71 12.36 -7.33
N MET A 141 2.18 12.27 -6.11
CA MET A 141 2.30 13.33 -5.11
C MET A 141 3.77 13.58 -4.72
N GLU A 142 4.56 12.53 -4.50
CA GLU A 142 6.02 12.65 -4.27
C GLU A 142 6.70 13.34 -5.45
N LEU A 143 6.41 12.86 -6.65
CA LEU A 143 7.00 13.35 -7.89
C LEU A 143 6.73 14.85 -8.12
N ALA A 144 5.50 15.29 -7.85
CA ALA A 144 5.09 16.68 -8.00
C ALA A 144 5.73 17.61 -6.96
N THR A 145 5.92 17.12 -5.73
CA THR A 145 6.33 17.94 -4.59
C THR A 145 7.83 17.91 -4.30
N ARG A 146 8.61 17.02 -4.93
CA ARG A 146 10.07 16.96 -4.76
C ARG A 146 10.80 18.11 -5.45
N SER A 147 11.90 18.52 -4.84
CA SER A 147 12.75 19.65 -5.26
C SER A 147 13.93 19.26 -6.16
N HIS A 148 14.19 17.97 -6.34
CA HIS A 148 15.28 17.48 -7.18
C HIS A 148 14.74 16.86 -8.48
N SER A 149 15.65 16.27 -9.27
CA SER A 149 15.35 15.69 -10.58
C SER A 149 14.05 14.89 -10.60
N ARG A 150 13.21 15.22 -11.58
CA ARG A 150 11.92 14.57 -11.81
C ARG A 150 11.94 13.54 -12.92
N LYS A 151 13.13 13.15 -13.40
CA LYS A 151 13.28 12.24 -14.55
C LYS A 151 12.72 10.83 -14.30
N PHE A 152 12.87 10.33 -13.08
CA PHE A 152 12.48 8.96 -12.70
C PHE A 152 11.68 8.93 -11.41
N VAL A 153 10.63 8.12 -11.34
CA VAL A 153 9.85 7.94 -10.10
C VAL A 153 10.66 7.22 -9.03
N ASN A 154 10.31 7.41 -7.76
CA ASN A 154 10.90 6.69 -6.64
C ASN A 154 9.97 5.54 -6.21
N GLY A 155 10.56 4.46 -5.70
CA GLY A 155 9.81 3.41 -5.01
C GLY A 155 9.49 3.80 -3.57
N LEU A 156 8.45 3.18 -3.00
CA LEU A 156 7.91 3.49 -1.67
C LEU A 156 8.98 3.49 -0.57
N ALA A 157 9.84 2.47 -0.52
CA ALA A 157 10.90 2.37 0.48
C ALA A 157 11.82 3.61 0.47
N LYS A 158 12.21 4.09 -0.72
CA LYS A 158 13.07 5.28 -0.86
C LYS A 158 12.34 6.55 -0.42
N CYS A 159 11.04 6.65 -0.67
CA CYS A 159 10.21 7.75 -0.19
C CYS A 159 10.14 7.75 1.34
N MET A 160 9.89 6.59 1.94
CA MET A 160 9.87 6.42 3.40
C MET A 160 11.23 6.75 4.05
N ASP A 161 12.33 6.28 3.46
CA ASP A 161 13.69 6.52 3.97
C ASP A 161 14.04 8.02 4.01
N ARG A 162 13.58 8.77 3.00
CA ARG A 162 13.96 10.17 2.80
C ARG A 162 13.02 11.15 3.50
N ASP A 163 11.72 10.88 3.47
CA ASP A 163 10.72 11.91 3.76
C ASP A 163 10.04 11.74 5.12
N LEU A 164 9.96 10.52 5.67
CA LEU A 164 9.35 10.32 6.99
C LEU A 164 10.25 10.91 8.09
N VAL A 165 9.65 11.76 8.92
CA VAL A 165 10.25 12.21 10.18
C VAL A 165 10.21 11.03 11.16
N GLN A 166 11.37 10.47 11.47
CA GLN A 166 11.50 9.30 12.32
C GLN A 166 12.82 9.38 13.11
N THR A 167 12.84 8.81 14.30
CA THR A 167 14.05 8.61 15.09
C THR A 167 14.99 7.61 14.42
N SER A 168 16.26 7.61 14.81
CA SER A 168 17.23 6.62 14.32
C SER A 168 16.81 5.18 14.64
N GLU A 169 16.09 4.98 15.75
CA GLU A 169 15.59 3.66 16.13
C GLU A 169 14.42 3.23 15.26
N GLU A 170 13.42 4.09 15.04
CA GLU A 170 12.31 3.81 14.10
C GLU A 170 12.83 3.52 12.69
N PHE A 171 13.84 4.27 12.23
CA PHE A 171 14.50 4.02 10.95
C PHE A 171 15.13 2.63 10.88
N ARG A 172 15.85 2.22 11.93
CA ARG A 172 16.48 0.89 12.00
C ARG A 172 15.46 -0.23 12.04
N VAL A 173 14.42 -0.10 12.87
CA VAL A 173 13.36 -1.11 13.01
C VAL A 173 12.61 -1.27 11.68
N ARG A 174 12.20 -0.16 11.06
CA ARG A 174 11.56 -0.17 9.74
C ARG A 174 12.45 -0.80 8.68
N GLY A 175 13.72 -0.39 8.63
CA GLY A 175 14.70 -0.95 7.72
C GLY A 175 14.87 -2.47 7.90
N ALA A 176 14.91 -2.95 9.14
CA ALA A 176 15.02 -4.37 9.46
C ALA A 176 13.79 -5.18 9.01
N ILE A 177 12.58 -4.68 9.28
CA ILE A 177 11.32 -5.30 8.82
C ILE A 177 11.30 -5.39 7.29
N LYS A 178 11.58 -4.27 6.61
CA LYS A 178 11.60 -4.21 5.15
C LYS A 178 12.67 -5.14 4.56
N GLN A 179 13.84 -5.20 5.18
CA GLN A 179 14.92 -6.09 4.75
C GLN A 179 14.52 -7.55 4.91
N ARG A 180 13.99 -7.93 6.08
CA ARG A 180 13.62 -9.32 6.39
C ARG A 180 12.52 -9.82 5.46
N GLY A 181 11.48 -9.03 5.22
CA GLY A 181 10.43 -9.40 4.25
C GLY A 181 10.98 -9.58 2.84
N LYS A 182 11.82 -8.64 2.37
CA LYS A 182 12.46 -8.74 1.05
C LYS A 182 13.32 -9.98 0.88
N GLU A 183 14.05 -10.41 1.90
CA GLU A 183 14.86 -11.64 1.83
C GLU A 183 14.02 -12.89 1.57
N LEU A 184 12.73 -12.87 1.96
CA LEU A 184 11.84 -14.01 1.77
C LEU A 184 11.26 -14.09 0.36
N PHE A 185 10.92 -12.97 -0.28
CA PHE A 185 10.26 -12.98 -1.59
C PHE A 185 11.17 -12.62 -2.78
N ALA A 186 12.27 -11.89 -2.55
CA ALA A 186 13.10 -11.38 -3.64
C ALA A 186 14.09 -12.46 -4.13
N THR A 187 13.94 -12.88 -5.39
CA THR A 187 14.72 -13.97 -5.98
C THR A 187 16.23 -13.70 -6.00
N GLU A 188 16.63 -12.44 -6.19
CA GLU A 188 18.04 -12.02 -6.17
C GLU A 188 18.68 -12.13 -4.78
N LYS A 189 17.87 -12.31 -3.74
CA LYS A 189 18.30 -12.54 -2.35
C LYS A 189 18.14 -14.00 -1.90
N GLY A 190 17.78 -14.90 -2.82
CA GLY A 190 17.50 -16.30 -2.52
C GLY A 190 16.07 -16.56 -2.00
N GLY A 191 15.20 -15.56 -2.06
CA GLY A 191 13.78 -15.69 -1.76
C GLY A 191 12.96 -16.25 -2.92
N ARG A 192 11.66 -16.42 -2.71
CA ARG A 192 10.69 -16.84 -3.73
C ARG A 192 9.38 -16.05 -3.57
N CYS A 193 8.86 -15.50 -4.66
CA CYS A 193 7.62 -14.70 -4.63
C CYS A 193 6.41 -15.50 -4.11
N GLU A 194 6.44 -16.82 -4.24
CA GLU A 194 5.43 -17.75 -3.76
C GLU A 194 5.27 -17.74 -2.24
N VAL A 195 6.19 -17.14 -1.48
CA VAL A 195 6.05 -16.99 -0.03
C VAL A 195 4.78 -16.23 0.35
N PHE A 196 4.27 -15.34 -0.51
CA PHE A 196 2.98 -14.65 -0.30
C PHE A 196 1.77 -15.59 -0.36
N ASN A 197 1.91 -16.77 -0.96
CA ASN A 197 0.86 -17.80 -1.02
C ASN A 197 0.94 -18.81 0.13
N ASP A 198 2.05 -18.87 0.88
CA ASP A 198 2.20 -19.84 1.97
C ASP A 198 1.18 -19.58 3.08
N ARG A 199 0.60 -20.65 3.64
CA ARG A 199 -0.34 -20.57 4.78
C ARG A 199 0.08 -21.54 5.90
N PRO A 200 0.15 -21.08 7.17
CA PRO A 200 -0.01 -19.68 7.61
C PRO A 200 1.10 -18.78 7.03
N LEU A 201 0.83 -17.48 6.91
CA LEU A 201 1.83 -16.51 6.46
C LEU A 201 3.02 -16.48 7.43
N ASP A 202 4.23 -16.34 6.89
CA ASP A 202 5.41 -16.05 7.70
C ASP A 202 5.19 -14.70 8.44
N PRO A 203 5.43 -14.63 9.76
CA PRO A 203 5.28 -13.38 10.52
C PRO A 203 6.03 -12.20 9.92
N ALA A 204 7.21 -12.42 9.31
CA ALA A 204 7.95 -11.36 8.66
C ALA A 204 7.28 -10.83 7.39
N ILE A 205 6.49 -11.65 6.69
CA ILE A 205 5.65 -11.21 5.57
C ILE A 205 4.45 -10.40 6.10
N VAL A 206 3.85 -10.82 7.22
CA VAL A 206 2.79 -10.05 7.88
C VAL A 206 3.27 -8.66 8.29
N ASP A 207 4.43 -8.58 8.95
CA ASP A 207 5.04 -7.32 9.39
C ASP A 207 5.39 -6.42 8.19
N TYR A 208 5.95 -7.02 7.13
CA TYR A 208 6.29 -6.32 5.89
C TYR A 208 5.05 -5.71 5.23
N CYS A 209 3.99 -6.51 5.01
CA CYS A 209 2.74 -6.07 4.38
C CYS A 209 2.06 -4.97 5.21
N THR A 210 2.00 -5.15 6.53
CA THR A 210 1.38 -4.19 7.45
C THR A 210 2.11 -2.83 7.41
N GLN A 211 3.45 -2.85 7.46
CA GLN A 211 4.26 -1.63 7.45
C GLN A 211 4.12 -0.80 6.18
N ASP A 212 3.89 -1.45 5.03
CA ASP A 212 3.79 -0.76 3.74
C ASP A 212 2.61 0.22 3.68
N VAL A 213 1.46 -0.15 4.26
CA VAL A 213 0.27 0.70 4.28
C VAL A 213 0.19 1.62 5.51
N GLU A 214 0.66 1.19 6.68
CA GLU A 214 0.55 1.97 7.93
C GLU A 214 1.34 3.29 7.93
N LEU A 215 2.38 3.37 7.09
CA LEU A 215 3.22 4.57 6.97
C LEU A 215 2.79 5.49 5.81
N MET A 216 1.92 5.03 4.90
CA MET A 216 1.40 5.85 3.81
C MET A 216 0.65 7.12 4.28
N PRO A 217 -0.15 7.12 5.37
CA PRO A 217 -0.80 8.34 5.85
C PRO A 217 0.18 9.47 6.16
N LYS A 218 1.31 9.14 6.83
CA LYS A 218 2.34 10.13 7.16
C LYS A 218 2.97 10.72 5.89
N LEU A 219 3.25 9.88 4.89
CA LEU A 219 3.74 10.35 3.59
C LEU A 219 2.69 11.22 2.88
N TRP A 220 1.43 10.82 2.89
CA TRP A 220 0.33 11.59 2.31
C TRP A 220 0.23 12.97 2.95
N GLU A 221 0.29 13.07 4.29
CA GLU A 221 0.26 14.34 5.01
C GLU A 221 1.42 15.25 4.57
N ILE A 222 2.64 14.71 4.51
CA ILE A 222 3.84 15.46 4.09
C ILE A 222 3.69 15.98 2.66
N TYR A 223 3.28 15.13 1.72
CA TYR A 223 3.16 15.53 0.33
C TYR A 223 1.96 16.45 0.11
N ASN A 224 0.84 16.24 0.80
CA ASN A 224 -0.33 17.11 0.73
C ASN A 224 0.01 18.51 1.27
N ALA A 225 0.74 18.61 2.38
CA ALA A 225 1.19 19.88 2.94
C ALA A 225 2.15 20.63 1.99
N LYS A 226 3.00 19.92 1.24
CA LYS A 226 3.83 20.55 0.19
C LYS A 226 2.98 20.98 -0.99
N LEU A 227 2.06 20.12 -1.43
CA LEU A 227 1.20 20.37 -2.59
C LEU A 227 0.32 21.61 -2.39
N SER A 228 -0.16 21.87 -1.17
CA SER A 228 -0.96 23.06 -0.85
C SER A 228 -0.19 24.38 -1.01
N THR A 229 1.14 24.34 -1.03
CA THR A 229 2.00 25.50 -1.31
C THR A 229 2.32 25.68 -2.79
N LEU A 230 2.01 24.68 -3.62
CA LEU A 230 2.27 24.71 -5.06
C LEU A 230 1.06 25.23 -5.84
N HIS A 231 1.27 25.55 -7.12
CA HIS A 231 0.18 25.94 -8.01
C HIS A 231 -0.90 24.86 -8.07
N THR A 232 -2.17 25.27 -7.93
CA THR A 232 -3.36 24.39 -7.84
C THR A 232 -3.47 23.39 -8.98
N GLY A 233 -2.95 23.73 -10.16
CA GLY A 233 -2.89 22.83 -11.32
C GLY A 233 -2.14 21.52 -11.09
N TRP A 234 -1.28 21.40 -10.07
CA TRP A 234 -0.64 20.11 -9.74
C TRP A 234 -1.64 19.06 -9.24
N ALA A 235 -2.63 19.46 -8.44
CA ALA A 235 -3.66 18.53 -7.97
C ALA A 235 -4.45 17.96 -9.15
N THR A 236 -4.84 18.80 -10.10
CA THR A 236 -5.49 18.38 -11.36
C THR A 236 -4.60 17.45 -12.16
N LYS A 237 -3.33 17.80 -12.38
CA LYS A 237 -2.37 16.95 -13.13
C LYS A 237 -2.18 15.58 -12.50
N ILE A 238 -2.08 15.50 -11.17
CA ILE A 238 -1.96 14.23 -10.45
C ILE A 238 -3.23 13.39 -10.65
N GLN A 239 -4.40 14.00 -10.53
CA GLN A 239 -5.68 13.31 -10.70
C GLN A 239 -5.85 12.79 -12.14
N GLU A 240 -5.53 13.61 -13.14
CA GLU A 240 -5.57 13.24 -14.56
C GLU A 240 -4.61 12.10 -14.89
N GLU A 241 -3.36 12.18 -14.43
CA GLU A 241 -2.37 11.13 -14.65
C GLU A 241 -2.71 9.85 -13.88
N THR A 242 -3.28 9.94 -12.68
CA THR A 242 -3.79 8.77 -11.93
C THR A 242 -4.87 8.05 -12.73
N ARG A 243 -5.85 8.78 -13.25
CA ARG A 243 -6.89 8.21 -14.14
C ARG A 243 -6.29 7.62 -15.41
N ALA A 244 -5.32 8.29 -16.03
CA ALA A 244 -4.63 7.79 -17.21
C ALA A 244 -3.81 6.51 -16.91
N ARG A 245 -3.20 6.39 -15.72
CA ARG A 245 -2.53 5.16 -15.27
C ARG A 245 -3.51 4.00 -15.16
N ILE A 246 -4.66 4.21 -14.51
CA ILE A 246 -5.73 3.21 -14.36
C ILE A 246 -6.32 2.79 -15.72
N LEU A 247 -6.66 3.75 -16.59
CA LEU A 247 -7.22 3.44 -17.91
C LEU A 247 -6.22 2.66 -18.78
N ARG A 248 -4.93 3.04 -18.73
CA ARG A 248 -3.88 2.32 -19.46
C ARG A 248 -3.69 0.92 -18.89
N SER A 249 -3.57 0.77 -17.57
CA SER A 249 -3.35 -0.54 -16.93
C SER A 249 -4.46 -1.54 -17.22
N GLN A 250 -5.70 -1.08 -17.43
CA GLN A 250 -6.84 -1.94 -17.75
C GLN A 250 -6.97 -2.26 -19.26
N SER A 251 -6.15 -1.65 -20.12
CA SER A 251 -6.23 -1.87 -21.57
C SER A 251 -5.62 -3.22 -21.98
N PRO A 252 -6.12 -3.90 -23.02
CA PRO A 252 -5.58 -5.17 -23.49
C PRO A 252 -4.11 -5.11 -23.92
N ALA A 253 -3.65 -3.95 -24.42
CA ALA A 253 -2.29 -3.75 -24.92
C ALA A 253 -1.28 -3.32 -23.83
N TYR A 254 -1.71 -3.18 -22.58
CA TYR A 254 -0.84 -2.75 -21.50
C TYR A 254 0.27 -3.76 -21.21
N ASN A 255 1.48 -3.22 -21.05
CA ASN A 255 2.63 -3.94 -20.55
C ASN A 255 3.22 -3.15 -19.38
N GLY A 256 3.02 -3.67 -18.17
CA GLY A 256 3.53 -3.11 -16.92
C GLY A 256 5.00 -3.41 -16.65
N GLN A 257 5.72 -4.05 -17.57
CA GLN A 257 7.12 -4.44 -17.40
C GLN A 257 8.06 -3.55 -18.23
N GLY A 258 9.24 -3.25 -17.68
CA GLY A 258 10.33 -2.58 -18.39
C GLY A 258 10.74 -1.21 -17.83
N GLN A 259 11.88 -0.70 -18.32
CA GLN A 259 12.50 0.52 -17.79
C GLN A 259 11.66 1.80 -17.98
N GLN A 260 10.73 1.80 -18.92
CA GLN A 260 9.79 2.91 -19.14
C GLN A 260 8.91 3.17 -17.92
N MET A 261 8.63 2.14 -17.11
CA MET A 261 7.81 2.26 -15.90
C MET A 261 8.47 3.10 -14.81
N ALA A 262 9.80 3.19 -14.84
CA ALA A 262 10.57 4.03 -13.93
C ALA A 262 10.61 5.51 -14.36
N ARG A 263 10.22 5.85 -15.60
CA ARG A 263 10.24 7.24 -16.08
C ARG A 263 9.05 8.02 -15.53
N ALA A 264 9.27 9.30 -15.25
CA ALA A 264 8.16 10.18 -14.92
C ALA A 264 7.21 10.36 -16.13
N PRO A 265 5.90 10.53 -15.88
CA PRO A 265 4.94 10.89 -16.90
C PRO A 265 5.28 12.24 -17.55
N SER A 266 4.80 12.41 -18.78
CA SER A 266 4.94 13.67 -19.51
C SER A 266 4.34 14.84 -18.71
N GLY A 267 5.01 15.99 -18.72
CA GLY A 267 4.54 17.18 -17.99
C GLY A 267 4.87 17.20 -16.49
N PHE A 268 5.47 16.14 -15.92
CA PHE A 268 6.03 16.13 -14.56
C PHE A 268 7.55 16.35 -14.53
N SER A 269 8.24 16.18 -15.66
CA SER A 269 9.71 16.23 -15.74
C SER A 269 10.31 17.63 -15.88
N SER A 270 9.51 18.63 -16.26
CA SER A 270 9.94 20.03 -16.36
C SER A 270 9.69 20.75 -15.03
N ILE A 271 10.74 21.37 -14.48
CA ILE A 271 10.60 22.36 -13.42
C ILE A 271 9.97 23.59 -14.08
N ALA A 272 8.83 24.03 -13.57
CA ALA A 272 8.26 25.33 -13.94
C ALA A 272 9.10 26.44 -13.30
#